data_AF-A0A7S0V5Y0-F1
#
_entry.id   AF-A0A7S0V5Y0-F1
#
_cell.length_a   1.000
_cell.length_b   1.000
_cell.length_c   1.000
_cell.angle_alpha   90.00
_cell.angle_beta   90.00
_cell.angle_gamma   90.00
#
_symmetry.space_group_name_H-M   'P 1'
#
loop_
_entity.id
_entity.type
_entity.pdbx_description
1 polymer ?
#
loop_
_entity_poly.entity_id
_entity_poly.type
_entity_poly.pdbx_seq_one_letter_code
_entity_poly.pdbx_strand_id
1 'polypeptide(L)'
;SLSKSSPRGGKDPVYGTQEDYWRGKVWICINYLALKALKTVYAEGSDKGKELYDGLRASIVDNMVSQYSRKGYIFEQYDDKTGEGLKHKPFAGWSALVLLIMAEIY
;
A
#
# COMPACT_ATOMS: atom_id res chain seq x y z
N SER A 1 -0.76 4.12 -6.24
CA SER A 1 -0.17 5.38 -6.72
C SER A 1 -0.74 5.85 -8.06
N LEU A 2 -1.73 5.17 -8.65
CA LEU A 2 -2.73 5.74 -9.58
C LEU A 2 -3.92 4.76 -9.56
N SER A 3 -5.15 5.22 -9.78
CA SER A 3 -6.35 4.35 -9.75
C SER A 3 -6.36 3.38 -10.95
N LYS A 4 -7.12 2.28 -10.89
CA LYS A 4 -7.42 1.39 -12.04
C LYS A 4 -8.77 1.70 -12.71
N SER A 5 -9.61 2.56 -12.10
CA SER A 5 -11.00 2.84 -12.54
C SER A 5 -11.39 4.32 -12.45
N SER A 6 -10.43 5.22 -12.17
CA SER A 6 -10.58 6.64 -12.52
C SER A 6 -10.86 6.75 -14.03
N PRO A 7 -11.49 7.82 -14.54
CA PRO A 7 -11.37 8.15 -15.97
C PRO A 7 -9.90 8.11 -16.46
N ARG A 8 -8.96 8.23 -15.50
CA ARG A 8 -7.51 8.05 -15.61
C ARG A 8 -6.99 6.92 -14.72
N GLY A 9 -7.61 5.74 -14.78
CA GLY A 9 -7.09 4.56 -14.13
C GLY A 9 -7.09 3.39 -15.08
N GLY A 10 -5.91 2.86 -15.40
CA GLY A 10 -5.70 1.98 -16.55
C GLY A 10 -5.76 2.68 -17.93
N LYS A 11 -6.20 3.94 -17.98
CA LYS A 11 -6.20 4.83 -19.17
C LYS A 11 -5.44 6.14 -18.96
N ASP A 12 -4.77 6.32 -17.81
CA ASP A 12 -3.84 7.44 -17.70
C ASP A 12 -2.69 7.16 -18.68
N PRO A 13 -2.42 8.04 -19.67
CA PRO A 13 -1.43 7.78 -20.70
C PRO A 13 -0.03 7.54 -20.14
N VAL A 14 0.21 7.88 -18.86
CA VAL A 14 1.48 7.61 -18.20
C VAL A 14 1.47 6.46 -17.18
N TYR A 15 0.35 5.77 -16.95
CA TYR A 15 0.32 4.59 -16.08
C TYR A 15 1.27 3.51 -16.60
N GLY A 16 2.23 3.08 -15.77
CA GLY A 16 3.24 2.10 -16.15
C GLY A 16 4.25 2.58 -17.22
N THR A 17 4.28 3.86 -17.59
CA THR A 17 5.26 4.41 -18.56
C THR A 17 6.42 5.14 -17.88
N GLN A 18 7.54 5.27 -18.59
CA GLN A 18 8.81 5.81 -18.09
C GLN A 18 9.34 4.98 -16.89
N GLU A 19 9.97 5.59 -15.88
CA GLU A 19 10.56 4.83 -14.75
C GLU A 19 9.54 4.15 -13.82
N ASP A 20 8.22 4.34 -14.05
CA ASP A 20 7.10 3.75 -13.27
C ASP A 20 7.34 3.74 -11.75
N TYR A 21 7.84 4.88 -11.24
CA TYR A 21 8.18 5.02 -9.83
C TYR A 21 6.90 5.23 -8.99
N TRP A 22 6.09 6.21 -9.39
CA TRP A 22 4.85 6.61 -8.70
C TRP A 22 3.59 6.32 -9.51
N ARG A 23 3.65 5.48 -10.56
CA ARG A 23 2.57 5.35 -11.55
C ARG A 23 1.90 3.98 -11.59
N GLY A 24 1.79 3.36 -10.41
CA GLY A 24 1.10 2.09 -10.23
C GLY A 24 1.48 1.42 -8.91
N LYS A 25 2.78 1.46 -8.58
CA LYS A 25 3.38 0.80 -7.42
C LYS A 25 2.73 1.18 -6.08
N VAL A 26 2.80 0.26 -5.13
CA VAL A 26 2.26 0.39 -3.78
C VAL A 26 3.33 0.95 -2.86
N TRP A 27 3.01 2.08 -2.23
CA TRP A 27 3.88 2.84 -1.34
C TRP A 27 3.32 2.86 0.07
N ILE A 28 4.08 2.38 1.05
CA ILE A 28 3.58 2.17 2.41
C ILE A 28 3.31 3.50 3.13
N CYS A 29 4.11 4.56 2.90
CA CYS A 29 3.84 5.90 3.47
C CYS A 29 2.45 6.44 3.13
N ILE A 30 2.04 6.36 1.87
CA ILE A 30 0.73 6.86 1.45
C ILE A 30 -0.39 5.95 1.98
N ASN A 31 -0.18 4.64 1.99
CA ASN A 31 -1.16 3.72 2.54
C ASN A 31 -1.35 3.88 4.05
N TYR A 32 -0.29 4.21 4.80
CA TYR A 32 -0.39 4.55 6.21
C TYR A 32 -1.33 5.74 6.44
N LEU A 33 -1.18 6.81 5.65
CA LEU A 33 -2.05 7.99 5.73
C LEU A 33 -3.51 7.66 5.33
N ALA A 34 -3.70 6.82 4.31
CA ALA A 34 -5.03 6.38 3.89
C ALA A 34 -5.72 5.55 4.99
N LEU A 35 -4.99 4.60 5.60
CA LEU A 35 -5.49 3.80 6.72
C LEU A 35 -5.81 4.66 7.93
N LYS A 36 -4.96 5.65 8.25
CA LYS A 36 -5.24 6.64 9.29
C LYS A 36 -6.57 7.34 9.04
N ALA A 37 -6.77 7.90 7.85
CA ALA A 37 -8.01 8.61 7.50
C ALA A 37 -9.23 7.68 7.54
N LEU A 38 -9.12 6.45 7.01
CA LEU A 38 -10.19 5.46 7.07
C LEU A 38 -10.57 5.15 8.52
N LYS A 39 -9.59 4.95 9.42
CA LYS A 39 -9.85 4.66 10.83
C LYS A 39 -10.43 5.85 11.58
N THR A 40 -9.87 7.05 11.42
CA THR A 40 -10.24 8.21 12.26
C THR A 40 -11.45 8.98 11.76
N VAL A 41 -11.76 8.92 10.46
CA VAL A 41 -12.85 9.71 9.86
C VAL A 41 -14.04 8.84 9.46
N TYR A 42 -13.80 7.65 8.92
CA TYR A 42 -14.83 6.88 8.21
C TYR A 42 -15.28 5.61 8.93
N ALA A 43 -14.42 4.98 9.73
CA ALA A 43 -14.74 3.71 10.39
C ALA A 43 -15.81 3.84 11.49
N GLU A 44 -15.92 5.00 12.14
CA GLU A 44 -16.89 5.21 13.24
C GLU A 44 -18.32 5.58 12.78
N GLY A 45 -18.61 5.52 11.47
CA GLY A 45 -19.96 5.85 10.97
C GLY A 45 -20.30 5.28 9.59
N SER A 46 -19.45 4.42 9.02
CA SER A 46 -19.68 3.84 7.70
C SER A 46 -19.21 2.40 7.65
N ASP A 47 -20.16 1.47 7.43
CA ASP A 47 -19.85 0.06 7.16
C ASP A 47 -18.88 -0.08 5.97
N LYS A 48 -19.04 0.79 4.97
CA LYS A 48 -18.14 0.82 3.81
C LYS A 48 -16.74 1.31 4.18
N GLY A 49 -16.64 2.32 5.04
CA GLY A 49 -15.36 2.80 5.57
C GLY A 49 -14.61 1.72 6.33
N LYS A 50 -15.33 0.98 7.18
CA LYS A 50 -14.81 -0.17 7.93
C LYS A 50 -14.34 -1.30 7.02
N GLU A 51 -15.17 -1.72 6.05
CA GLU A 51 -14.81 -2.75 5.07
C GLU A 51 -13.54 -2.38 4.28
N LEU A 52 -13.44 -1.12 3.85
CA LEU A 52 -12.26 -0.63 3.14
C LEU A 52 -11.02 -0.59 4.03
N TYR A 53 -11.16 -0.18 5.29
CA TYR A 53 -10.06 -0.20 6.27
C TYR A 53 -9.54 -1.61 6.48
N ASP A 54 -10.43 -2.55 6.83
CA ASP A 54 -10.09 -3.93 7.13
C ASP A 54 -9.44 -4.62 5.92
N GLY A 55 -10.03 -4.45 4.74
CA GLY A 55 -9.52 -5.02 3.49
C GLY A 55 -8.16 -4.45 3.08
N LEU A 56 -7.97 -3.14 3.19
CA LEU A 56 -6.69 -2.49 2.85
C LEU A 56 -5.59 -2.90 3.84
N ARG A 57 -5.88 -2.89 5.14
CA ARG A 57 -4.93 -3.27 6.19
C ARG A 57 -4.48 -4.72 6.02
N ALA A 58 -5.42 -5.65 5.86
CA ALA A 58 -5.10 -7.06 5.64
C ALA A 58 -4.22 -7.26 4.41
N SER A 59 -4.60 -6.67 3.27
CA SER A 59 -3.85 -6.80 2.01
C SER A 59 -2.39 -6.33 2.12
N ILE A 60 -2.15 -5.22 2.81
CA ILE A 60 -0.79 -4.68 3.00
C ILE A 60 0.02 -5.59 3.92
N VAL A 61 -0.53 -5.94 5.08
CA VAL A 61 0.18 -6.73 6.09
C VAL A 61 0.50 -8.11 5.53
N ASP A 62 -0.47 -8.79 4.95
CA ASP A 62 -0.31 -10.14 4.40
C ASP A 62 0.76 -10.17 3.30
N ASN A 63 0.73 -9.20 2.38
CA ASN A 63 1.72 -9.12 1.32
C ASN A 63 3.14 -8.85 1.87
N MET A 64 3.28 -7.88 2.78
CA MET A 64 4.60 -7.55 3.35
C MET A 64 5.17 -8.68 4.20
N VAL A 65 4.34 -9.36 5.01
CA VAL A 65 4.74 -10.53 5.79
C VAL A 65 5.14 -11.69 4.87
N SER A 66 4.39 -11.94 3.79
CA SER A 66 4.73 -12.96 2.79
C SER A 66 6.05 -12.66 2.08
N GLN A 67 6.26 -11.42 1.63
CA GLN A 67 7.52 -11.01 0.98
C GLN A 67 8.71 -11.09 1.95
N TYR A 68 8.52 -10.67 3.21
CA TYR A 68 9.54 -10.79 4.24
C TYR A 68 9.88 -12.25 4.55
N SER A 69 8.87 -13.12 4.69
CA SER A 69 9.06 -14.55 4.95
C SER A 69 9.79 -15.26 3.80
N ARG A 70 9.52 -14.88 2.55
CA ARG A 70 10.13 -15.48 1.36
C ARG A 70 11.54 -14.98 1.07
N LYS A 71 11.84 -13.71 1.34
CA LYS A 71 13.08 -13.05 0.89
C LYS A 71 13.97 -12.52 2.01
N GLY A 72 13.46 -12.41 3.23
CA GLY A 72 14.20 -11.93 4.41
C GLY A 72 14.32 -10.41 4.53
N TYR A 73 13.67 -9.63 3.66
CA TYR A 73 13.81 -8.17 3.63
C TYR A 73 12.48 -7.46 3.38
N ILE A 74 12.39 -6.21 3.84
CA ILE A 74 11.37 -5.24 3.44
C ILE A 74 11.88 -4.37 2.29
N PHE A 75 10.96 -4.00 1.39
CA PHE A 75 11.26 -3.29 0.15
C PHE A 75 10.72 -1.87 0.18
N GLU A 76 11.29 -1.00 -0.65
CA GLU A 76 10.87 0.40 -0.79
C GLU A 76 9.43 0.55 -1.30
N GLN A 77 9.05 -0.27 -2.27
CA GLN A 77 7.75 -0.27 -2.92
C GLN A 77 7.37 -1.70 -3.36
N TYR A 78 6.09 -1.94 -3.59
CA TYR A 78 5.57 -3.25 -4.01
C TYR A 78 4.81 -3.14 -5.33
N ASP A 79 4.85 -4.19 -6.14
CA ASP A 79 4.10 -4.26 -7.38
C ASP A 79 2.59 -4.36 -7.14
N ASP A 80 1.78 -3.60 -7.86
CA ASP A 80 0.31 -3.53 -7.66
C ASP A 80 -0.47 -4.68 -8.32
N LYS A 81 0.22 -5.55 -9.06
CA LYS A 81 -0.38 -6.73 -9.70
C LYS A 81 0.10 -8.02 -9.04
N THR A 82 1.39 -8.10 -8.77
CA THR A 82 2.02 -9.33 -8.24
C THR A 82 2.29 -9.28 -6.74
N GLY A 83 2.30 -8.09 -6.13
CA GLY A 83 2.69 -7.92 -4.73
C GLY A 83 4.20 -8.07 -4.48
N GLU A 84 4.99 -8.37 -5.50
CA GLU A 84 6.44 -8.55 -5.37
C GLU A 84 7.12 -7.26 -4.90
N GLY A 85 8.03 -7.38 -3.93
CA GLY A 85 8.86 -6.27 -3.49
C GLY A 85 9.84 -5.83 -4.57
N LEU A 86 9.94 -4.51 -4.80
CA LEU A 86 10.74 -3.91 -5.85
C LEU A 86 11.77 -2.91 -5.29
N LYS A 87 12.73 -2.53 -6.15
CA LYS A 87 13.79 -1.53 -5.88
C LYS A 87 14.66 -1.88 -4.66
N HIS A 88 14.97 -0.91 -3.81
CA HIS A 88 15.96 -1.02 -2.75
C HIS A 88 15.52 -1.96 -1.62
N LYS A 89 16.49 -2.72 -1.10
CA LYS A 89 16.38 -3.64 0.02
C LYS A 89 17.75 -3.77 0.72
N PRO A 90 17.80 -3.91 2.06
CA PRO A 90 16.69 -3.68 2.99
C PRO A 90 16.26 -2.20 2.99
N PHE A 91 14.96 -1.92 3.07
CA PHE A 91 14.45 -0.55 3.14
C PHE A 91 13.56 -0.35 4.37
N ALA A 92 14.18 0.05 5.48
CA ALA A 92 13.49 0.39 6.74
C ALA A 92 13.18 1.89 6.88
N GLY A 93 12.99 2.59 5.76
CA GLY A 93 12.47 3.97 5.75
C GLY A 93 10.96 3.99 6.00
N TRP A 94 10.19 4.60 5.10
CA TRP A 94 8.72 4.61 5.25
C TRP A 94 8.07 3.22 5.24
N SER A 95 8.73 2.19 4.71
CA SER A 95 8.18 0.82 4.75
C SER A 95 8.14 0.24 6.17
N ALA A 96 8.91 0.79 7.11
CA ALA A 96 8.83 0.41 8.53
C ALA A 96 7.49 0.80 9.18
N LEU A 97 6.70 1.70 8.56
CA LEU A 97 5.35 2.06 9.01
C LEU A 97 4.39 0.87 9.05
N VAL A 98 4.72 -0.25 8.39
CA VAL A 98 3.95 -1.50 8.51
C VAL A 98 3.80 -1.95 9.96
N LEU A 99 4.79 -1.70 10.81
CA LEU A 99 4.70 -2.03 12.24
C LEU A 99 3.60 -1.22 12.93
N LEU A 100 3.49 0.07 12.62
CA LEU A 100 2.43 0.92 13.14
C LEU A 100 1.06 0.52 12.59
N ILE A 101 0.99 0.12 11.31
CA ILE A 101 -0.23 -0.43 10.70
C ILE A 101 -0.68 -1.71 11.42
N MET A 102 0.25 -2.62 11.72
CA MET A 102 -0.04 -3.86 12.45
C MET A 102 -0.50 -3.59 13.88
N ALA A 103 0.12 -2.64 14.58
CA ALA A 103 -0.28 -2.22 15.91
C ALA A 103 -1.54 -1.32 15.91
N GLU A 104 -2.01 -0.93 14.72
CA GLU A 104 -3.10 0.02 14.50
C GLU A 104 -2.92 1.38 15.21
N ILE A 105 -1.67 1.84 15.27
CA ILE A 105 -1.25 3.14 15.81
C ILE A 105 -1.11 4.11 14.63
N TYR A 106 -1.89 5.20 14.62
CA TYR A 106 -2.01 6.12 13.47
C TYR A 106 -1.75 7.59 13.78
#